data_AF-A0A1G2CCT1-F1
#
_entry.id   AF-A0A1G2CCT1-F1
#
_cell.length_a   1.000
_cell.length_b   1.000
_cell.length_c   1.000
_cell.angle_alpha   90.00
_cell.angle_beta   90.00
_cell.angle_gamma   90.00
#
_symmetry.space_group_name_H-M   'P 1'
#
loop_
_entity.id
_entity.type
_entity.pdbx_description
1 polymer ?
#
loop_
_entity_poly.entity_id
_entity_poly.type
_entity_poly.pdbx_seq_one_letter_code
_entity_poly.pdbx_strand_id
1 'polypeptide(L)'
;MLKFSGKTIAFFVVTAIVVVSVIVAILGQRKGSEDAAQRPVYPPTQITPTYAAKGEVVAGFPKELILDERASVAASYALHYEEKLNQYSTEFHSDRSMEELYDVYLAYFEGDGWTLVNAITKYPGSRGLYAKKSAADASVTILATDHSARVMVSYVVR
;
A
#
# COMPACT_ATOMS: atom_id res chain seq x y z
N MET A 1 -31.76 49.20 -46.40
CA MET A 1 -32.31 48.02 -47.12
C MET A 1 -31.14 47.39 -47.90
N LEU A 2 -30.41 46.45 -47.30
CA LEU A 2 -29.24 45.81 -47.95
C LEU A 2 -29.72 44.76 -48.96
N LYS A 3 -29.53 45.01 -50.26
CA LYS A 3 -29.75 44.02 -51.33
C LYS A 3 -28.58 43.03 -51.33
N PHE A 4 -28.75 41.87 -50.70
CA PHE A 4 -27.81 40.77 -50.83
C PHE A 4 -27.96 40.13 -52.21
N SER A 5 -26.90 40.20 -53.01
CA SER A 5 -26.76 39.48 -54.27
C SER A 5 -26.72 37.96 -54.00
N GLY A 6 -27.37 37.14 -54.83
CA GLY A 6 -27.44 35.68 -54.65
C GLY A 6 -26.07 34.98 -54.51
N LYS A 7 -25.00 35.62 -54.99
CA LYS A 7 -23.61 35.13 -54.81
C LYS A 7 -23.13 35.26 -53.36
N THR A 8 -23.57 36.27 -52.63
CA THR A 8 -23.18 36.51 -51.23
C THR A 8 -23.86 35.50 -50.30
N ILE A 9 -25.14 35.19 -50.55
CA ILE A 9 -25.89 34.16 -49.79
C ILE A 9 -25.30 32.77 -50.03
N ALA A 10 -24.95 32.44 -51.28
CA ALA A 10 -24.32 31.17 -51.61
C ALA A 10 -22.96 30.98 -50.90
N PHE A 11 -22.15 32.04 -50.79
CA PHE A 11 -20.85 31.96 -50.10
C PHE A 11 -21.00 31.69 -48.59
N PHE A 12 -21.97 32.32 -47.92
CA PHE A 12 -22.24 32.07 -46.49
C PHE A 12 -22.79 30.66 -46.23
N VAL A 13 -23.65 30.13 -47.11
CA VAL A 13 -24.18 28.77 -46.99
C VAL A 13 -23.09 27.72 -47.18
N VAL A 14 -22.22 27.88 -48.19
CA VAL A 14 -21.09 26.96 -48.41
C VAL A 14 -20.11 27.00 -47.23
N THR A 15 -19.81 28.18 -46.71
CA THR A 15 -18.90 28.33 -45.56
C THR A 15 -19.48 27.67 -44.29
N ALA A 16 -20.78 27.84 -44.02
CA ALA A 16 -21.45 27.21 -42.89
C ALA A 16 -21.45 25.67 -42.99
N ILE A 17 -21.67 25.12 -44.19
CA ILE A 17 -21.66 23.67 -44.42
C ILE A 17 -20.26 23.08 -44.19
N VAL A 18 -19.20 23.77 -44.63
CA VAL A 18 -17.82 23.33 -44.42
C VAL A 18 -17.47 23.32 -42.92
N VAL A 19 -17.86 24.36 -42.17
CA VAL A 19 -17.61 24.45 -40.73
C VAL A 19 -18.33 23.33 -39.96
N VAL A 20 -19.60 23.04 -40.29
CA VAL A 20 -20.36 21.95 -39.66
C VAL A 20 -19.71 20.59 -39.98
N SER A 21 -19.25 20.40 -41.22
CA SER A 21 -18.59 19.16 -41.65
C SER A 21 -17.27 18.92 -40.92
N VAL A 22 -16.49 19.98 -40.68
CA VAL A 22 -15.24 19.92 -39.90
C VAL A 22 -15.52 19.59 -38.43
N ILE A 23 -16.56 20.18 -37.82
CA ILE A 23 -16.94 19.88 -36.43
C ILE A 23 -17.40 18.42 -36.28
N VAL A 24 -18.20 17.90 -37.21
CA VAL A 24 -18.63 16.50 -37.20
C VAL A 24 -17.46 15.53 -37.39
N ALA A 25 -16.48 15.87 -38.25
CA ALA A 25 -15.28 15.08 -38.43
C ALA A 25 -14.40 15.03 -37.17
N ILE A 26 -14.25 16.16 -36.46
CA ILE A 26 -13.50 16.24 -35.20
C ILE A 26 -14.21 15.46 -34.08
N LEU A 27 -15.55 15.53 -34.00
CA LEU A 27 -16.33 14.80 -33.00
C LEU A 27 -16.40 13.29 -33.30
N GLY A 28 -16.36 12.89 -34.58
CA GLY A 28 -16.40 11.49 -35.01
C GLY A 28 -15.12 10.70 -34.73
N GLN A 29 -13.97 11.35 -34.53
CA GLN A 29 -12.70 10.69 -34.22
C GLN A 29 -12.54 10.25 -32.76
N ARG A 30 -13.51 10.53 -31.87
CA ARG A 30 -13.53 10.03 -30.49
C ARG A 30 -14.13 8.62 -30.33
N LYS A 31 -14.10 7.79 -31.38
CA LYS A 31 -14.27 6.35 -31.22
C LYS A 31 -12.92 5.77 -30.83
N GLY A 32 -12.59 5.91 -29.55
CA GLY A 32 -11.49 5.18 -28.95
C GLY A 32 -11.75 3.70 -29.18
N SER A 33 -10.91 3.08 -30.00
CA SER A 33 -10.70 1.64 -29.92
C SER A 33 -10.17 1.38 -28.51
N GLU A 34 -11.05 0.97 -27.62
CA GLU A 34 -10.64 0.21 -26.44
C GLU A 34 -10.08 -1.11 -26.97
N ASP A 35 -8.82 -1.08 -27.41
CA ASP A 35 -8.00 -2.27 -27.43
C ASP A 35 -8.01 -2.78 -26.00
N ALA A 36 -8.84 -3.80 -25.77
CA ALA A 36 -8.79 -4.62 -24.58
C ALA A 36 -7.43 -5.34 -24.61
N ALA A 37 -6.38 -4.61 -24.25
CA ALA A 37 -5.08 -5.17 -23.97
C ALA A 37 -5.31 -6.32 -22.99
N GLN A 38 -5.10 -7.53 -23.47
CA GLN A 38 -5.18 -8.73 -22.65
C GLN A 38 -4.26 -8.49 -21.46
N ARG A 39 -4.86 -8.35 -20.26
CA ARG A 39 -4.07 -8.18 -19.04
C ARG A 39 -3.13 -9.39 -18.96
N PRO A 40 -1.83 -9.19 -18.72
CA PRO A 40 -0.92 -10.31 -18.52
C PRO A 40 -1.49 -11.22 -17.43
N VAL A 41 -1.72 -12.49 -17.77
CA VAL A 41 -2.11 -13.52 -16.82
C VAL A 41 -0.82 -13.93 -16.12
N TYR A 42 -0.56 -13.35 -14.95
CA TYR A 42 0.53 -13.81 -14.09
C TYR A 42 0.15 -15.19 -13.53
N PRO A 43 1.03 -16.21 -13.62
CA PRO A 43 0.78 -17.47 -12.94
C PRO A 43 0.59 -17.21 -11.43
N PRO A 44 -0.27 -17.96 -10.74
CA PRO A 44 -0.48 -17.77 -9.31
C PRO A 44 0.84 -18.04 -8.58
N THR A 45 1.37 -17.03 -7.89
CA THR A 45 2.50 -17.22 -6.97
C THR A 45 2.05 -18.18 -5.87
N GLN A 46 2.71 -19.33 -5.73
CA GLN A 46 2.37 -20.25 -4.65
C GLN A 46 2.92 -19.67 -3.33
N ILE A 47 2.03 -19.37 -2.39
CA ILE A 47 2.40 -18.92 -1.04
C ILE A 47 2.18 -20.08 -0.09
N THR A 48 3.24 -20.52 0.58
CA THR A 48 3.16 -21.60 1.59
C THR A 48 3.34 -20.99 2.98
N PRO A 49 2.28 -20.94 3.81
CA PRO A 49 2.39 -20.44 5.17
C PRO A 49 2.94 -21.51 6.13
N THR A 50 3.83 -21.09 7.03
CA THR A 50 4.31 -21.89 8.16
C THR A 50 3.88 -21.21 9.46
N TYR A 51 3.13 -21.91 10.32
CA TYR A 51 2.65 -21.37 11.59
C TYR A 51 3.47 -21.90 12.75
N ALA A 52 3.75 -21.04 13.73
CA ALA A 52 4.31 -21.46 15.01
C ALA A 52 3.24 -22.12 15.90
N ALA A 53 3.69 -22.86 16.92
CA ALA A 53 2.78 -23.28 17.97
C ALA A 53 2.23 -22.07 18.74
N LYS A 54 1.07 -22.23 19.39
CA LYS A 54 0.46 -21.16 20.19
C LYS A 54 1.44 -20.71 21.29
N GLY A 55 1.66 -19.41 21.40
CA GLY A 55 2.60 -18.84 22.37
C GLY A 55 4.06 -18.81 21.90
N GLU A 56 4.35 -19.33 20.71
CA GLU A 56 5.71 -19.38 20.16
C GLU A 56 5.90 -18.42 18.99
N VAL A 57 7.16 -18.03 18.78
CA VAL A 57 7.60 -17.24 17.64
C VAL A 57 8.03 -18.18 16.52
N VAL A 58 7.58 -17.94 15.29
CA VAL A 58 7.97 -18.75 14.13
C VAL A 58 9.49 -18.72 13.93
N ALA A 59 10.06 -19.85 13.51
CA ALA A 59 11.49 -19.92 13.22
C ALA A 59 11.87 -18.89 12.14
N GLY A 60 12.97 -18.16 12.38
CA GLY A 60 13.49 -17.13 11.48
C GLY A 60 12.98 -15.71 11.73
N PHE A 61 11.93 -15.52 12.54
CA PHE A 61 11.53 -14.16 12.96
C PHE A 61 12.58 -13.55 13.91
N PRO A 62 13.00 -12.29 13.70
CA PRO A 62 13.98 -11.60 14.55
C PRO A 62 13.37 -11.27 15.92
N LYS A 63 13.75 -12.03 16.96
CA LYS A 63 13.19 -11.89 18.31
C LYS A 63 13.47 -10.52 18.93
N GLU A 64 14.53 -9.84 18.50
CA GLU A 64 14.86 -8.47 18.87
C GLU A 64 13.78 -7.46 18.46
N LEU A 65 12.87 -7.80 17.54
CA LEU A 65 11.70 -6.97 17.22
C LEU A 65 10.53 -7.14 18.21
N ILE A 66 10.64 -7.99 19.22
CA ILE A 66 9.71 -8.08 20.35
C ILE A 66 10.33 -7.31 21.52
N LEU A 67 10.07 -6.00 21.57
CA LEU A 67 10.77 -5.07 22.48
C LEU A 67 10.21 -5.05 23.92
N ASP A 68 9.25 -5.92 24.24
CA ASP A 68 8.77 -6.11 25.60
C ASP A 68 8.98 -7.57 26.04
N GLU A 69 9.94 -7.78 26.94
CA GLU A 69 10.32 -9.11 27.43
C GLU A 69 9.22 -9.83 28.20
N ARG A 70 8.22 -9.08 28.70
CA ARG A 70 7.06 -9.62 29.40
C ARG A 70 5.88 -9.91 28.47
N ALA A 71 6.02 -9.62 27.17
CA ALA A 71 4.96 -9.84 26.21
C ALA A 71 4.60 -11.32 26.07
N SER A 72 3.32 -11.59 25.82
CA SER A 72 2.82 -12.93 25.49
C SER A 72 2.49 -13.01 24.01
N VAL A 73 3.14 -13.93 23.29
CA VAL A 73 2.90 -14.14 21.86
C VAL A 73 1.53 -14.76 21.67
N ALA A 74 0.70 -14.14 20.83
CA ALA A 74 -0.64 -14.62 20.48
C ALA A 74 -0.59 -15.53 19.26
N ALA A 75 0.13 -15.11 18.22
CA ALA A 75 0.29 -15.82 16.96
C ALA A 75 1.59 -15.44 16.27
N SER A 76 2.17 -16.37 15.51
CA SER A 76 3.34 -16.08 14.68
C SER A 76 3.36 -17.01 13.47
N TYR A 77 3.72 -16.48 12.30
CA TYR A 77 3.77 -17.23 11.05
C TYR A 77 4.78 -16.64 10.06
N ALA A 78 5.19 -17.47 9.10
CA ALA A 78 6.01 -17.09 7.96
C ALA A 78 5.26 -17.37 6.67
N LEU A 79 5.38 -16.48 5.69
CA LEU A 79 4.95 -16.68 4.31
C LEU A 79 6.19 -16.81 3.44
N HIS A 80 6.31 -17.96 2.79
CA HIS A 80 7.40 -18.25 1.86
C HIS A 80 6.94 -17.99 0.43
N TYR A 81 7.61 -17.07 -0.25
CA TYR A 81 7.41 -16.80 -1.67
C TYR A 81 8.51 -17.48 -2.49
N GLU A 82 8.18 -17.94 -3.69
CA GLU A 82 9.09 -18.71 -4.57
C GLU A 82 10.42 -17.96 -4.91
N GLU A 83 10.46 -16.64 -4.75
CA GLU A 83 11.61 -15.78 -5.07
C GLU A 83 12.44 -15.36 -3.84
N LYS A 84 12.63 -16.24 -2.85
CA LYS A 84 13.46 -16.03 -1.63
C LYS A 84 12.99 -14.93 -0.67
N LEU A 85 11.92 -14.21 -1.02
CA LEU A 85 11.26 -13.29 -0.12
C LEU A 85 10.57 -14.09 0.99
N ASN A 86 10.98 -13.87 2.23
CA ASN A 86 10.30 -14.42 3.40
C ASN A 86 9.67 -13.26 4.16
N GLN A 87 8.36 -13.33 4.36
CA GLN A 87 7.65 -12.43 5.26
C GLN A 87 7.35 -13.18 6.54
N TYR A 88 7.79 -12.63 7.66
CA TYR A 88 7.49 -13.13 8.99
C TYR A 88 6.55 -12.16 9.68
N SER A 89 5.60 -12.67 10.45
CA SER A 89 4.65 -11.87 11.21
C SER A 89 4.47 -12.45 12.60
N THR A 90 4.49 -11.60 13.63
CA THR A 90 4.27 -11.98 15.02
C THR A 90 3.31 -10.99 15.67
N GLU A 91 2.26 -11.52 16.29
CA GLU A 91 1.32 -10.80 17.14
C GLU A 91 1.59 -11.13 18.60
N PHE A 92 1.63 -10.12 19.46
CA PHE A 92 1.77 -10.31 20.90
C PHE A 92 0.98 -9.28 21.70
N HIS A 93 0.71 -9.64 22.95
CA HIS A 93 0.12 -8.77 23.95
C HIS A 93 1.19 -8.26 24.90
N SER A 94 1.10 -6.99 25.27
CA SER A 94 1.96 -6.34 26.25
C SER A 94 1.11 -5.60 27.27
N ASP A 95 1.51 -5.65 28.54
CA ASP A 95 0.89 -4.89 29.63
C ASP A 95 1.26 -3.39 29.59
N ARG A 96 2.10 -2.97 28.63
CA ARG A 96 2.43 -1.56 28.41
C ARG A 96 1.34 -0.88 27.59
N SER A 97 1.23 0.43 27.76
CA SER A 97 0.36 1.25 26.93
C SER A 97 0.84 1.32 25.47
N MET A 98 -0.07 1.67 24.57
CA MET A 98 0.25 1.87 23.16
C MET A 98 1.29 2.98 22.96
N GLU A 99 1.18 4.06 23.73
CA GLU A 99 2.08 5.21 23.73
C GLU A 99 3.50 4.81 24.15
N GLU A 100 3.65 4.09 25.27
CA GLU A 100 4.96 3.62 25.72
C GLU A 100 5.62 2.67 24.71
N LEU A 101 4.86 1.73 24.13
CA LEU A 101 5.40 0.83 23.12
C LEU A 101 5.78 1.57 21.84
N TYR A 102 4.99 2.57 21.44
CA TYR A 102 5.30 3.38 20.28
C TYR A 102 6.64 4.10 20.45
N ASP A 103 6.87 4.73 21.61
CA ASP A 103 8.13 5.42 21.90
C ASP A 103 9.31 4.45 21.92
N VAL A 104 9.13 3.24 22.48
CA VAL A 104 10.15 2.19 22.49
C VAL A 104 10.52 1.74 21.06
N TYR A 105 9.53 1.49 20.21
CA TYR A 105 9.78 1.11 18.81
C TYR A 105 10.38 2.25 17.99
N LEU A 106 9.93 3.49 18.22
CA LEU A 106 10.49 4.66 17.56
C LEU A 106 11.98 4.80 17.89
N ALA A 107 12.34 4.73 19.17
CA ALA A 107 13.73 4.79 19.62
C ALA A 107 14.57 3.64 19.05
N TYR A 108 14.02 2.41 19.00
CA TYR A 108 14.70 1.26 18.39
C TYR A 108 15.01 1.50 16.90
N PHE A 109 14.03 1.98 16.12
CA PHE A 109 14.22 2.26 14.70
C PHE A 109 15.08 3.50 14.43
N GLU A 110 15.19 4.45 15.35
CA GLU A 110 16.12 5.58 15.21
C GLU A 110 17.56 5.21 15.58
N GLY A 111 17.77 4.19 16.41
CA GLY A 111 19.10 3.79 16.89
C GLY A 111 19.77 2.65 16.12
N ASP A 112 19.05 1.58 15.78
CA ASP A 112 19.65 0.30 15.35
C ASP A 112 19.93 0.23 13.83
N GLY A 113 20.46 1.31 13.24
CA GLY A 113 20.81 1.34 11.80
C GLY A 113 19.61 1.12 10.85
N TRP A 114 18.41 1.31 11.36
CA TRP A 114 17.18 1.38 10.58
C TRP A 114 16.99 2.80 10.07
N THR A 115 16.33 2.92 8.92
CA THR A 115 15.82 4.17 8.40
C THR A 115 14.31 4.16 8.60
N LEU A 116 13.81 5.02 9.48
CA LEU A 116 12.37 5.23 9.64
C LEU A 116 11.81 5.88 8.36
N VAL A 117 10.86 5.20 7.72
CA VAL A 117 10.24 5.65 6.46
C VAL A 117 8.88 6.29 6.72
N ASN A 118 8.12 5.78 7.68
CA ASN A 118 6.81 6.32 8.01
C ASN A 118 6.48 6.11 9.49
N ALA A 119 5.78 7.09 10.06
CA ALA A 119 5.22 7.05 11.41
C ALA A 119 3.78 7.56 11.38
N ILE A 120 2.85 6.76 11.88
CA ILE A 120 1.41 7.02 11.88
C ILE A 120 0.94 7.18 13.32
N THR A 121 0.55 8.40 13.68
CA THR A 121 0.08 8.75 15.03
C THR A 121 -1.34 9.31 15.07
N LYS A 122 -1.94 9.56 13.89
CA LYS A 122 -3.22 10.29 13.75
C LYS A 122 -4.48 9.54 14.23
N TYR A 123 -4.37 8.25 14.52
CA TYR A 123 -5.52 7.43 14.91
C TYR A 123 -5.54 7.23 16.42
N PRO A 124 -6.64 7.58 17.13
CA PRO A 124 -6.66 7.54 18.60
C PRO A 124 -6.35 6.17 19.22
N GLY A 125 -6.77 5.08 18.58
CA GLY A 125 -6.58 3.71 19.09
C GLY A 125 -5.45 2.93 18.42
N SER A 126 -4.62 3.58 17.58
CA SER A 126 -3.51 2.89 16.93
C SER A 126 -2.29 3.76 16.66
N ARG A 127 -1.13 3.10 16.61
CA ARG A 127 0.12 3.65 16.10
C ARG A 127 0.71 2.72 15.05
N GLY A 128 1.44 3.29 14.11
CA GLY A 128 2.10 2.55 13.05
C GLY A 128 3.51 3.07 12.80
N LEU A 129 4.47 2.16 12.62
CA LEU A 129 5.84 2.49 12.23
C LEU A 129 6.23 1.60 11.06
N TYR A 130 6.97 2.16 10.10
CA TYR A 130 7.57 1.41 9.01
C TYR A 130 9.02 1.86 8.83
N ALA A 131 9.94 0.91 8.86
CA ALA A 131 11.37 1.15 8.80
C ALA A 131 12.06 0.15 7.86
N LYS A 132 13.24 0.53 7.35
CA LYS A 132 14.06 -0.28 6.45
C LYS A 132 15.49 -0.39 6.96
N LYS A 133 16.13 -1.54 6.74
CA LYS A 133 17.55 -1.79 7.05
C LYS A 133 18.15 -2.71 6.00
N SER A 134 19.06 -2.21 5.17
CA SER A 134 19.77 -2.90 4.06
C SER A 134 18.96 -3.98 3.28
N ALA A 135 18.85 -5.19 3.81
CA ALA A 135 18.15 -6.34 3.22
C ALA A 135 16.78 -6.65 3.86
N ALA A 136 16.23 -5.75 4.68
CA ALA A 136 15.00 -5.99 5.41
C ALA A 136 14.11 -4.76 5.56
N ASP A 137 12.81 -5.03 5.63
CA ASP A 137 11.77 -4.07 5.97
C ASP A 137 11.04 -4.55 7.24
N ALA A 138 10.69 -3.62 8.13
CA ALA A 138 9.86 -3.91 9.30
C ALA A 138 8.67 -2.95 9.35
N SER A 139 7.49 -3.48 9.64
CA SER A 139 6.31 -2.69 9.98
C SER A 139 5.77 -3.11 11.34
N VAL A 140 5.45 -2.14 12.18
CA VAL A 140 4.89 -2.35 13.50
C VAL A 140 3.55 -1.64 13.56
N THR A 141 2.51 -2.35 13.95
CA THR A 141 1.20 -1.78 14.29
C THR A 141 0.92 -2.05 15.75
N ILE A 142 0.57 -1.01 16.49
CA ILE A 142 0.27 -1.07 17.92
C ILE A 142 -1.18 -0.64 18.07
N LEU A 143 -2.00 -1.48 18.70
CA LEU A 143 -3.41 -1.23 18.96
C LEU A 143 -3.62 -1.10 20.46
N ALA A 144 -4.26 -0.01 20.89
CA ALA A 144 -4.63 0.18 22.28
C ALA A 144 -5.67 -0.87 22.72
N THR A 145 -5.53 -1.39 23.94
CA THR A 145 -6.49 -2.28 24.59
C THR A 145 -6.61 -1.87 26.05
N ASP A 146 -7.53 -0.97 26.36
CA ASP A 146 -7.71 -0.39 27.70
C ASP A 146 -6.37 0.06 28.33
N HIS A 147 -5.84 -0.68 29.32
CA HIS A 147 -4.55 -0.43 29.99
C HIS A 147 -3.35 -1.23 29.41
N SER A 148 -3.50 -1.81 28.23
CA SER A 148 -2.54 -2.71 27.59
C SER A 148 -2.49 -2.43 26.08
N ALA A 149 -1.66 -3.18 25.35
CA ALA A 149 -1.61 -3.08 23.90
C ALA A 149 -1.44 -4.45 23.23
N ARG A 150 -1.94 -4.51 22.01
CA ARG A 150 -1.69 -5.59 21.06
C ARG A 150 -0.75 -5.07 19.98
N VAL A 151 0.34 -5.78 19.74
CA VAL A 151 1.34 -5.40 18.75
C VAL A 151 1.38 -6.45 17.65
N MET A 152 1.37 -6.00 16.40
CA MET A 152 1.65 -6.82 15.23
C MET A 152 2.93 -6.30 14.59
N VAL A 153 3.94 -7.16 14.49
CA VAL A 153 5.18 -6.89 13.78
C VAL A 153 5.22 -7.74 12.53
N SER A 154 5.47 -7.14 11.38
CA SER A 154 5.81 -7.85 10.14
C SER A 154 7.23 -7.49 9.72
N TYR A 155 7.98 -8.48 9.28
CA TYR A 155 9.39 -8.39 8.91
C TYR A 155 9.60 -9.12 7.59
N VAL A 156 10.11 -8.40 6.59
CA VAL A 156 10.32 -8.94 5.23
C VAL A 156 11.81 -8.90 4.93
N VAL A 157 12.39 -10.05 4.60
CA VAL A 157 13.79 -10.18 4.16
C VAL A 157 13.82 -10.30 2.64
N ARG A 158 14.68 -9.50 1.99
CA ARG A 158 14.89 -9.45 0.54
C ARG A 158 16.20 -10.10 0.13
#